data_AF-A0AAJ0CU17-F1
#
_entry.id   AF-A0AAJ0CU17-F1
#
_cell.length_a   1.000
_cell.length_b   1.000
_cell.length_c   1.000
_cell.angle_alpha   90.00
_cell.angle_beta   90.00
_cell.angle_gamma   90.00
#
_symmetry.space_group_name_H-M   'P 1'
#
loop_
_entity.id
_entity.type
_entity.pdbx_description
1 polymer ?
#
loop_
_entity_poly.entity_id
_entity_poly.type
_entity_poly.pdbx_seq_one_letter_code
_entity_poly.pdbx_strand_id
1 'polypeptide(L)'
;MQSVAALRCGGIRAASRLVQRAACLPHICWLSKTTIDVNPAASAPQRWAQSKSGLSVLEHVHLTGNEPAGLVSYDQAEAAQEEHRARFLAWKALSDDQKSISTSEIPKPRLVSFEAMPTYTLGRRQEDLMPDQTARLQRTLEVGLPHRRPTVTQRFNPQVKKTSRGGLTTYHGPGQIVLWPIIDMHSPLYPKYGVASYASHLETTTQRLLSEIFGIQTYVARDEPGVWVAASSGQPRKIAALGVHHRRYVTALGIAVNIDIPVTGSETVNPWARFVPCGLDGKLVTSVAAEVGNDSSIGWNLEDLAGRWAILFEEGLLDERMRNGGNGDAESRLRR
;
A
#
# COMPACT_ATOMS: atom_id res chain seq x y z
N MET A 1 -4.05 -31.61 -48.02
CA MET A 1 -3.55 -32.92 -48.51
C MET A 1 -2.05 -32.79 -48.71
N GLN A 2 -1.24 -33.75 -48.22
CA GLN A 2 0.12 -34.20 -48.65
C GLN A 2 1.15 -33.16 -49.19
N SER A 3 2.48 -33.26 -48.97
CA SER A 3 3.29 -34.35 -48.40
C SER A 3 4.60 -33.85 -47.75
N VAL A 4 4.93 -34.51 -46.65
CA VAL A 4 6.24 -35.00 -46.18
C VAL A 4 7.46 -34.84 -47.10
N ALA A 5 8.58 -34.39 -46.52
CA ALA A 5 9.93 -34.88 -46.84
C ALA A 5 10.84 -34.83 -45.60
N ALA A 6 11.43 -35.97 -45.22
CA ALA A 6 12.46 -36.08 -44.19
C ALA A 6 13.59 -36.98 -44.70
N LEU A 7 14.83 -36.65 -44.38
CA LEU A 7 16.00 -37.48 -44.70
C LEU A 7 17.02 -37.41 -43.55
N ARG A 8 17.47 -38.60 -43.12
CA ARG A 8 18.50 -38.82 -42.08
C ARG A 8 19.78 -39.38 -42.72
N CYS A 9 20.89 -39.29 -41.98
CA CYS A 9 21.79 -40.40 -41.58
C CYS A 9 23.31 -40.21 -41.83
N GLY A 10 24.09 -40.65 -40.83
CA GLY A 10 25.54 -40.96 -40.89
C GLY A 10 26.48 -39.84 -40.41
N GLY A 11 27.42 -40.01 -39.47
CA GLY A 11 27.71 -41.11 -38.53
C GLY A 11 29.20 -41.54 -38.47
N ILE A 12 29.72 -41.94 -37.28
CA ILE A 12 30.99 -42.70 -37.04
C ILE A 12 32.29 -41.84 -37.21
N ARG A 13 33.41 -41.86 -36.42
CA ARG A 13 33.99 -42.55 -35.22
C ARG A 13 34.81 -41.50 -34.38
N ALA A 14 35.07 -41.61 -33.07
CA ALA A 14 36.18 -42.29 -32.35
C ALA A 14 37.62 -42.11 -32.92
N ALA A 15 38.73 -41.98 -32.17
CA ALA A 15 39.04 -41.71 -30.75
C ALA A 15 40.59 -41.62 -30.56
N SER A 16 41.13 -40.93 -29.53
CA SER A 16 42.41 -41.32 -28.87
C SER A 16 42.74 -40.44 -27.65
N ARG A 17 43.33 -41.04 -26.61
CA ARG A 17 43.89 -40.36 -25.42
C ARG A 17 45.40 -40.17 -25.55
N LEU A 18 45.96 -39.18 -24.85
CA LEU A 18 47.29 -39.34 -24.25
C LEU A 18 47.39 -38.54 -22.93
N VAL A 19 48.22 -39.03 -22.01
CA VAL A 19 48.31 -38.63 -20.60
C VAL A 19 49.76 -38.32 -20.26
N GLN A 20 50.03 -37.27 -19.49
CA GLN A 20 51.24 -37.20 -18.68
C GLN A 20 51.03 -36.41 -17.36
N ARG A 21 51.86 -36.73 -16.38
CA ARG A 21 51.74 -36.44 -14.92
C ARG A 21 52.39 -35.07 -14.59
N ALA A 22 51.77 -34.16 -13.84
CA ALA A 22 51.53 -34.10 -12.38
C ALA A 22 52.76 -33.67 -11.54
N ALA A 23 52.66 -32.51 -10.83
CA ALA A 23 53.48 -32.15 -9.67
C ALA A 23 52.84 -31.01 -8.83
N CYS A 24 52.83 -31.20 -7.50
CA CYS A 24 52.86 -30.25 -6.37
C CYS A 24 51.99 -28.96 -6.29
N LEU A 25 51.10 -28.96 -5.29
CA LEU A 25 50.70 -27.82 -4.43
C LEU A 25 51.87 -27.43 -3.47
N PRO A 26 51.91 -26.27 -2.74
CA PRO A 26 50.77 -25.60 -2.09
C PRO A 26 50.76 -24.04 -1.97
N HIS A 27 49.69 -23.53 -1.33
CA HIS A 27 49.46 -22.18 -0.77
C HIS A 27 49.24 -20.98 -1.74
N ILE A 28 48.07 -20.33 -1.66
CA ILE A 28 47.84 -18.93 -1.19
C ILE A 28 46.39 -18.46 -1.46
N CYS A 29 45.83 -17.71 -0.50
CA CYS A 29 44.64 -16.83 -0.48
C CYS A 29 43.39 -17.06 -1.36
N TRP A 30 42.30 -17.35 -0.63
CA TRP A 30 40.91 -16.85 -0.75
C TRP A 30 40.50 -15.90 -1.89
N LEU A 31 39.33 -16.24 -2.45
CA LEU A 31 38.47 -15.46 -3.34
C LEU A 31 38.30 -13.99 -2.92
N SER A 32 38.66 -13.06 -3.80
CA SER A 32 38.29 -11.65 -3.67
C SER A 32 36.79 -11.46 -3.99
N LYS A 33 36.03 -10.95 -3.02
CA LYS A 33 34.69 -10.43 -3.28
C LYS A 33 34.81 -9.16 -4.12
N THR A 34 34.09 -9.07 -5.24
CA THR A 34 33.86 -7.80 -5.91
C THR A 34 32.89 -6.99 -5.06
N THR A 35 33.42 -6.10 -4.22
CA THR A 35 32.62 -5.13 -3.47
C THR A 35 31.97 -4.16 -4.44
N ILE A 36 30.63 -4.17 -4.48
CA ILE A 36 29.87 -3.06 -5.04
C ILE A 36 29.85 -1.97 -3.96
N ASP A 37 30.45 -0.82 -4.24
CA ASP A 37 30.40 0.35 -3.36
C ASP A 37 28.98 0.92 -3.33
N VAL A 38 28.17 0.42 -2.39
CA VAL A 38 26.94 1.06 -1.96
C VAL A 38 27.29 2.25 -1.07
N ASN A 39 27.47 3.42 -1.69
CA ASN A 39 27.73 4.68 -1.02
C ASN A 39 26.62 4.98 0.02
N PRO A 40 26.90 4.93 1.33
CA PRO A 40 25.89 5.10 2.37
C PRO A 40 25.70 6.59 2.65
N ALA A 41 25.15 7.31 1.67
CA ALA A 41 24.61 8.65 1.87
C ALA A 41 23.33 8.55 2.73
N ALA A 42 23.53 8.34 4.04
CA ALA A 42 22.47 8.35 5.02
C ALA A 42 21.81 9.73 5.02
N SER A 43 20.64 9.83 4.39
CA SER A 43 19.76 10.98 4.56
C SER A 43 19.48 11.15 6.04
N ALA A 44 19.79 12.32 6.59
CA ALA A 44 19.47 12.65 7.98
C ALA A 44 17.97 12.39 8.24
N PRO A 45 17.58 11.88 9.43
CA PRO A 45 16.20 11.53 9.71
C PRO A 45 15.30 12.76 9.53
N GLN A 46 14.43 12.72 8.51
CA GLN A 46 13.48 13.80 8.25
C GLN A 46 12.52 13.89 9.45
N ARG A 47 12.52 15.03 10.13
CA ARG A 47 11.56 15.29 11.22
C ARG A 47 10.17 15.55 10.62
N TRP A 48 9.36 14.50 10.53
CA TRP A 48 7.96 14.61 10.14
C TRP A 48 7.14 15.33 11.23
N ALA A 49 6.14 16.11 10.80
CA ALA A 49 5.26 16.81 11.71
C ALA A 49 4.35 15.81 12.46
N GLN A 50 4.33 15.91 13.78
CA GLN A 50 3.33 15.24 14.61
C GLN A 50 2.13 16.18 14.77
N SER A 51 0.96 15.73 14.31
CA SER A 51 -0.29 16.43 14.60
C SER A 51 -0.55 16.40 16.11
N LYS A 52 -0.87 17.57 16.70
CA LYS A 52 -1.30 17.69 18.11
C LYS A 52 -2.75 17.20 18.28
N SER A 53 -2.97 15.96 17.90
CA SER A 53 -4.23 15.25 18.08
C SER A 53 -4.36 14.77 19.53
N GLY A 54 -5.59 14.71 20.06
CA GLY A 54 -5.90 14.20 21.40
C GLY A 54 -5.80 12.67 21.52
N LEU A 55 -4.91 12.04 20.75
CA LEU A 55 -4.68 10.60 20.75
C LEU A 55 -3.93 10.18 22.02
N SER A 56 -4.37 9.09 22.61
CA SER A 56 -3.86 8.54 23.87
C SER A 56 -2.76 7.49 23.67
N VAL A 57 -2.86 6.68 22.61
CA VAL A 57 -2.00 5.52 22.33
C VAL A 57 -1.40 5.58 20.92
N LEU A 58 -2.15 6.05 19.93
CA LEU A 58 -1.75 6.15 18.53
C LEU A 58 -0.88 7.39 18.28
N GLU A 59 0.29 7.19 17.67
CA GLU A 59 1.07 8.29 17.08
C GLU A 59 0.57 8.56 15.66
N HIS A 60 0.04 9.76 15.36
CA HIS A 60 -0.27 10.16 13.98
C HIS A 60 0.85 11.01 13.39
N VAL A 61 1.37 10.58 12.24
CA VAL A 61 2.38 11.30 11.45
C VAL A 61 1.84 11.50 10.03
N HIS A 62 1.63 12.76 9.64
CA HIS A 62 1.41 13.11 8.24
C HIS A 62 2.77 13.33 7.57
N LEU A 63 3.03 12.63 6.47
CA LEU A 63 4.25 12.83 5.68
C LEU A 63 3.97 13.90 4.63
N THR A 64 4.79 14.95 4.63
CA THR A 64 4.88 15.93 3.53
C THR A 64 6.19 15.69 2.81
N GLY A 65 6.14 15.49 1.50
CA GLY A 65 7.33 15.28 0.67
C GLY A 65 7.93 16.58 0.15
N ASN A 66 9.10 16.46 -0.47
CA ASN A 66 9.83 17.58 -1.06
C ASN A 66 9.40 17.89 -2.51
N GLU A 67 8.52 17.06 -3.08
CA GLU A 67 8.02 17.18 -4.45
C GLU A 67 6.98 18.31 -4.57
N PRO A 68 6.65 18.78 -5.79
CA PRO A 68 5.60 19.76 -6.01
C PRO A 68 4.29 19.38 -5.31
N ALA A 69 3.62 20.38 -4.70
CA ALA A 69 2.44 20.21 -3.87
C ALA A 69 2.62 19.32 -2.62
N GLY A 70 3.85 19.08 -2.15
CA GLY A 70 4.12 18.34 -0.90
C GLY A 70 3.92 16.83 -1.01
N LEU A 71 3.88 16.30 -2.25
CA LEU A 71 3.63 14.89 -2.54
C LEU A 71 4.78 13.99 -2.07
N VAL A 72 4.44 12.81 -1.57
CA VAL A 72 5.41 11.85 -1.02
C VAL A 72 5.70 10.75 -2.04
N SER A 73 6.97 10.48 -2.33
CA SER A 73 7.32 9.31 -3.15
C SER A 73 7.02 8.01 -2.41
N TYR A 74 6.65 6.96 -3.15
CA TYR A 74 6.27 5.68 -2.53
C TYR A 74 7.42 5.07 -1.71
N ASP A 75 8.69 5.28 -2.11
CA ASP A 75 9.88 4.87 -1.36
C ASP A 75 10.04 5.62 -0.02
N GLN A 76 9.78 6.92 0.03
CA GLN A 76 9.83 7.69 1.29
C GLN A 76 8.77 7.19 2.28
N ALA A 77 7.56 6.89 1.80
CA ALA A 77 6.51 6.31 2.63
C ALA A 77 6.87 4.89 3.11
N GLU A 78 7.39 4.02 2.24
CA GLU A 78 7.84 2.67 2.62
C GLU A 78 9.01 2.71 3.63
N ALA A 79 9.94 3.66 3.50
CA ALA A 79 11.04 3.86 4.44
C ALA A 79 10.56 4.31 5.83
N ALA A 80 9.69 5.33 5.90
CA ALA A 80 9.12 5.81 7.16
C ALA A 80 8.29 4.72 7.87
N GLN A 81 7.60 3.88 7.10
CA GLN A 81 6.94 2.68 7.61
C GLN A 81 7.94 1.66 8.17
N GLU A 82 8.98 1.29 7.40
CA GLU A 82 9.89 0.21 7.80
C GLU A 82 10.75 0.59 9.01
N GLU A 83 11.13 1.86 9.15
CA GLU A 83 11.75 2.39 10.38
C GLU A 83 10.90 2.07 11.62
N HIS A 84 9.61 2.38 11.57
CA HIS A 84 8.71 2.12 12.71
C HIS A 84 8.43 0.62 12.92
N ARG A 85 8.36 -0.16 11.84
CA ARG A 85 8.25 -1.62 11.92
C ARG A 85 9.49 -2.26 12.55
N ALA A 86 10.68 -1.75 12.26
CA ALA A 86 11.92 -2.23 12.87
C ALA A 86 11.92 -2.07 14.39
N ARG A 87 11.34 -0.97 14.93
CA ARG A 87 11.17 -0.76 16.38
C ARG A 87 10.30 -1.85 17.02
N PHE A 88 9.15 -2.18 16.42
CA PHE A 88 8.32 -3.30 16.87
C PHE A 88 9.05 -4.64 16.81
N LEU A 89 9.74 -4.92 15.70
CA LEU A 89 10.46 -6.20 15.53
C LEU A 89 11.62 -6.36 16.51
N ALA A 90 12.33 -5.27 16.83
CA ALA A 90 13.37 -5.23 17.86
C ALA A 90 12.79 -5.49 19.26
N TRP A 91 11.73 -4.78 19.65
CA TRP A 91 11.06 -5.00 20.94
C TRP A 91 10.54 -6.44 21.10
N LYS A 92 9.94 -7.01 20.04
CA LYS A 92 9.47 -8.40 20.06
C LYS A 92 10.61 -9.43 20.20
N ALA A 93 11.84 -9.07 19.83
CA ALA A 93 13.02 -9.94 19.91
C ALA A 93 13.71 -9.95 21.29
N LEU A 94 13.35 -9.03 22.20
CA LEU A 94 13.81 -9.03 23.59
C LEU A 94 13.33 -10.28 24.35
N SER A 95 14.05 -10.71 25.39
CA SER A 95 13.57 -11.72 26.33
C SER A 95 12.41 -11.18 27.18
N ASP A 96 11.69 -12.07 27.86
CA ASP A 96 10.57 -11.66 28.71
C ASP A 96 11.06 -10.91 29.97
N ASP A 97 12.24 -11.26 30.50
CA ASP A 97 12.92 -10.49 31.57
C ASP A 97 13.17 -9.04 31.11
N GLN A 98 13.76 -8.86 29.91
CA GLN A 98 14.03 -7.54 29.34
C GLN A 98 12.73 -6.72 29.13
N LYS A 99 11.65 -7.37 28.66
CA LYS A 99 10.33 -6.72 28.49
C LYS A 99 9.69 -6.33 29.82
N SER A 100 9.86 -7.14 30.88
CA SER A 100 9.28 -6.86 32.20
C SER A 100 9.87 -5.61 32.86
N ILE A 101 11.17 -5.37 32.63
CA ILE A 101 11.88 -4.18 33.13
C ILE A 101 11.52 -2.94 32.28
N SER A 102 11.22 -3.12 30.99
CA SER A 102 11.09 -2.04 30.01
C SER A 102 9.68 -1.85 29.43
N THR A 103 8.66 -1.89 30.28
CA THR A 103 7.25 -1.70 29.87
C THR A 103 6.93 -0.29 29.36
N SER A 104 7.77 0.70 29.69
CA SER A 104 7.69 2.07 29.15
C SER A 104 8.25 2.20 27.71
N GLU A 105 9.04 1.24 27.24
CA GLU A 105 9.66 1.24 25.90
C GLU A 105 8.84 0.50 24.84
N ILE A 106 7.65 -0.02 25.18
CA ILE A 106 6.76 -0.70 24.23
C ILE A 106 6.45 0.27 23.07
N PRO A 107 6.80 -0.07 21.81
CA PRO A 107 6.58 0.83 20.70
C PRO A 107 5.08 1.13 20.54
N LYS A 108 4.74 2.43 20.55
CA LYS A 108 3.37 2.88 20.29
C LYS A 108 2.96 2.53 18.85
N PRO A 109 1.69 2.18 18.61
CA PRO A 109 1.15 2.08 17.25
C PRO A 109 1.28 3.44 16.56
N ARG A 110 1.58 3.43 15.25
CA ARG A 110 1.74 4.67 14.47
C ARG A 110 0.90 4.61 13.20
N LEU A 111 0.11 5.66 12.95
CA LEU A 111 -0.46 5.92 11.64
C LEU A 111 0.49 6.80 10.84
N VAL A 112 0.96 6.27 9.72
CA VAL A 112 1.59 7.05 8.65
C VAL A 112 0.51 7.40 7.63
N SER A 113 0.30 8.70 7.39
CA SER A 113 -0.65 9.17 6.37
C SER A 113 0.01 10.10 5.38
N PHE A 114 -0.35 10.05 4.10
CA PHE A 114 0.27 10.88 3.06
C PHE A 114 -0.58 10.96 1.79
N GLU A 115 -0.25 11.92 0.95
CA GLU A 115 -0.67 11.99 -0.45
C GLU A 115 0.51 11.58 -1.34
N ALA A 116 0.29 10.64 -2.26
CA ALA A 116 1.37 10.00 -3.02
C ALA A 116 1.72 10.75 -4.31
N MET A 117 2.99 10.71 -4.72
CA MET A 117 3.36 10.88 -6.11
C MET A 117 2.68 9.80 -6.98
N PRO A 118 2.17 10.13 -8.19
CA PRO A 118 1.51 9.18 -9.08
C PRO A 118 2.26 7.85 -9.25
N THR A 119 1.71 6.78 -8.69
CA THR A 119 2.35 5.46 -8.60
C THR A 119 1.30 4.36 -8.76
N TYR A 120 1.45 3.52 -9.78
CA TYR A 120 0.79 2.23 -9.85
C TYR A 120 1.59 1.21 -9.05
N THR A 121 0.92 0.49 -8.14
CA THR A 121 1.56 -0.61 -7.42
C THR A 121 1.02 -1.95 -7.92
N LEU A 122 1.89 -2.95 -8.02
CA LEU A 122 1.58 -4.32 -8.40
C LEU A 122 1.68 -5.19 -7.14
N GLY A 123 0.54 -5.68 -6.64
CA GLY A 123 0.51 -6.53 -5.44
C GLY A 123 0.92 -7.98 -5.72
N ARG A 124 1.08 -8.79 -4.67
CA ARG A 124 1.60 -10.18 -4.75
C ARG A 124 0.82 -11.15 -5.64
N ARG A 125 -0.42 -10.83 -6.03
CA ARG A 125 -1.23 -11.65 -6.95
C ARG A 125 -1.11 -11.19 -8.41
N GLN A 126 -0.46 -10.05 -8.66
CA GLN A 126 -0.34 -9.45 -9.99
C GLN A 126 0.74 -10.20 -10.78
N GLU A 127 0.35 -10.77 -11.91
CA GLU A 127 1.30 -11.27 -12.91
C GLU A 127 2.11 -10.12 -13.50
N ASP A 128 3.31 -10.45 -13.98
CA ASP A 128 4.23 -9.46 -14.55
C ASP A 128 3.61 -8.82 -15.81
N LEU A 129 3.57 -7.49 -15.79
CA LEU A 129 3.00 -6.71 -16.88
C LEU A 129 3.89 -6.79 -18.12
N MET A 130 3.25 -6.90 -19.28
CA MET A 130 3.93 -6.78 -20.57
C MET A 130 4.50 -5.35 -20.76
N PRO A 131 5.52 -5.16 -21.62
CA PRO A 131 6.15 -3.85 -21.79
C PRO A 131 5.19 -2.74 -22.25
N ASP A 132 4.22 -3.07 -23.09
CA ASP A 132 3.16 -2.16 -23.58
C ASP A 132 2.16 -1.78 -22.47
N GLN A 133 1.78 -2.74 -21.63
CA GLN A 133 0.94 -2.51 -20.45
C GLN A 133 1.66 -1.58 -19.45
N THR A 134 2.94 -1.84 -19.19
CA THR A 134 3.78 -1.00 -18.32
C THR A 134 3.90 0.41 -18.89
N ALA A 135 4.20 0.53 -20.18
CA ALA A 135 4.28 1.83 -20.87
C ALA A 135 2.95 2.58 -20.84
N ARG A 136 1.79 1.90 -20.97
CA ARG A 136 0.45 2.52 -20.86
C ARG A 136 0.24 3.15 -19.47
N LEU A 137 0.61 2.44 -18.39
CA LEU A 137 0.52 2.98 -17.03
C LEU A 137 1.39 4.23 -16.85
N GLN A 138 2.63 4.20 -17.39
CA GLN A 138 3.64 5.25 -17.24
C GLN A 138 3.43 6.49 -18.15
N ARG A 139 2.44 6.48 -19.06
CA ARG A 139 2.09 7.65 -19.89
C ARG A 139 1.86 8.90 -19.03
N THR A 140 2.09 10.09 -19.58
CA THR A 140 1.79 11.33 -18.85
C THR A 140 0.34 11.36 -18.39
N LEU A 141 0.11 11.69 -17.13
CA LEU A 141 -1.19 11.87 -16.48
C LEU A 141 -1.36 13.34 -16.14
N GLU A 142 -2.49 13.92 -16.54
CA GLU A 142 -2.91 15.27 -16.19
C GLU A 142 -3.78 15.19 -14.94
N VAL A 143 -3.29 15.72 -13.83
CA VAL A 143 -3.96 15.67 -12.52
C VAL A 143 -4.50 17.05 -12.20
N GLY A 144 -5.83 17.16 -12.10
CA GLY A 144 -6.53 18.35 -11.62
C GLY A 144 -7.23 18.07 -10.29
N LEU A 145 -7.04 18.93 -9.29
CA LEU A 145 -7.62 18.84 -7.95
C LEU A 145 -8.40 20.14 -7.64
N PRO A 146 -9.67 20.26 -8.10
CA PRO A 146 -10.45 21.50 -7.98
C PRO A 146 -10.82 21.85 -6.52
N HIS A 147 -10.98 20.86 -5.65
CA HIS A 147 -11.37 21.05 -4.24
C HIS A 147 -10.15 21.26 -3.32
N ARG A 148 -8.93 21.12 -3.85
CA ARG A 148 -7.71 21.49 -3.13
C ARG A 148 -7.58 23.02 -3.03
N ARG A 149 -6.87 23.48 -2.00
CA ARG A 149 -6.52 24.89 -1.77
C ARG A 149 -5.00 25.04 -1.56
N PRO A 150 -4.27 25.73 -2.47
CA PRO A 150 -4.72 26.18 -3.79
C PRO A 150 -5.12 25.01 -4.70
N THR A 151 -5.97 25.28 -5.71
CA THR A 151 -6.29 24.31 -6.77
C THR A 151 -5.02 23.91 -7.50
N VAL A 152 -4.85 22.61 -7.77
CA VAL A 152 -3.66 22.08 -8.46
C VAL A 152 -4.07 21.57 -9.83
N THR A 153 -3.32 21.92 -10.88
CA THR A 153 -3.36 21.27 -12.19
C THR A 153 -1.93 21.03 -12.65
N GLN A 154 -1.51 19.76 -12.73
CA GLN A 154 -0.11 19.41 -13.01
C GLN A 154 -0.02 18.11 -13.83
N ARG A 155 1.03 18.00 -14.66
CA ARG A 155 1.37 16.80 -15.41
C ARG A 155 2.42 15.98 -14.67
N PHE A 156 2.23 14.66 -14.64
CA PHE A 156 3.15 13.70 -14.03
C PHE A 156 3.36 12.50 -14.94
N ASN A 157 4.51 11.84 -14.85
CA ASN A 157 4.74 10.52 -15.45
C ASN A 157 4.69 9.48 -14.31
N PRO A 158 3.62 8.66 -14.20
CA PRO A 158 3.47 7.78 -13.05
C PRO A 158 4.54 6.68 -12.99
N GLN A 159 4.93 6.31 -11.78
CA GLN A 159 5.80 5.15 -11.55
C GLN A 159 5.00 3.84 -11.55
N VAL A 160 5.68 2.72 -11.77
CA VAL A 160 5.12 1.36 -11.62
C VAL A 160 6.04 0.59 -10.68
N LYS A 161 5.51 0.07 -9.56
CA LYS A 161 6.29 -0.61 -8.51
C LYS A 161 5.67 -1.95 -8.10
N LYS A 162 6.46 -3.03 -8.01
CA LYS A 162 6.05 -4.27 -7.33
C LYS A 162 6.10 -4.06 -5.82
N THR A 163 5.10 -4.52 -5.07
CA THR A 163 5.05 -4.37 -3.61
C THR A 163 4.59 -5.65 -2.90
N SER A 164 4.86 -5.77 -1.60
CA SER A 164 4.51 -6.96 -0.79
C SER A 164 3.01 -7.07 -0.44
N ARG A 165 2.19 -6.14 -0.91
CA ARG A 165 0.77 -6.04 -0.55
C ARG A 165 -0.09 -7.17 -1.08
N GLY A 166 -1.21 -7.44 -0.42
CA GLY A 166 -2.27 -8.26 -0.99
C GLY A 166 -2.93 -7.60 -2.21
N GLY A 167 -3.45 -8.42 -3.12
CA GLY A 167 -4.24 -7.96 -4.27
C GLY A 167 -3.48 -7.83 -5.59
N LEU A 168 -4.16 -7.23 -6.57
CA LEU A 168 -3.78 -7.03 -7.97
C LEU A 168 -3.44 -5.54 -8.18
N THR A 169 -3.20 -5.06 -9.40
CA THR A 169 -2.81 -3.63 -9.66
C THR A 169 -3.75 -2.61 -8.99
N THR A 170 -3.19 -1.50 -8.47
CA THR A 170 -3.94 -0.31 -8.00
C THR A 170 -3.12 0.96 -8.24
N TYR A 171 -3.76 2.12 -8.19
CA TYR A 171 -3.12 3.43 -8.28
C TYR A 171 -3.14 4.20 -6.95
N HIS A 172 -2.07 4.97 -6.71
CA HIS A 172 -1.96 6.00 -5.70
C HIS A 172 -1.49 7.31 -6.34
N GLY A 173 -1.99 8.45 -5.86
CA GLY A 173 -1.63 9.75 -6.42
C GLY A 173 -2.32 10.92 -5.71
N PRO A 174 -2.20 12.14 -6.25
CA PRO A 174 -2.85 13.31 -5.69
C PRO A 174 -4.38 13.19 -5.71
N GLY A 175 -5.04 13.77 -4.70
CA GLY A 175 -6.46 13.59 -4.43
C GLY A 175 -6.84 12.29 -3.72
N GLN A 176 -5.86 11.45 -3.35
CA GLN A 176 -6.08 10.21 -2.58
C GLN A 176 -5.28 10.27 -1.26
N ILE A 177 -5.95 10.03 -0.14
CA ILE A 177 -5.28 9.90 1.17
C ILE A 177 -4.88 8.44 1.35
N VAL A 178 -3.59 8.18 1.52
CA VAL A 178 -3.06 6.87 1.89
C VAL A 178 -2.86 6.83 3.41
N LEU A 179 -3.35 5.77 4.05
CA LEU A 179 -3.42 5.60 5.50
C LEU A 179 -2.86 4.22 5.87
N TRP A 180 -1.66 4.20 6.46
CA TRP A 180 -0.94 2.99 6.85
C TRP A 180 -0.77 2.95 8.38
N PRO A 181 -1.63 2.21 9.13
CA PRO A 181 -1.39 1.95 10.54
C PRO A 181 -0.37 0.83 10.73
N ILE A 182 0.82 1.18 11.22
CA ILE A 182 1.82 0.25 11.72
C ILE A 182 1.50 -0.07 13.19
N ILE A 183 0.97 -1.26 13.43
CA ILE A 183 0.59 -1.77 14.75
C ILE A 183 1.19 -3.16 14.96
N ASP A 184 1.46 -3.53 16.21
CA ASP A 184 1.63 -4.93 16.59
C ASP A 184 0.27 -5.45 17.05
N MET A 185 -0.37 -6.29 16.24
CA MET A 185 -1.70 -6.84 16.52
C MET A 185 -1.78 -7.59 17.86
N HIS A 186 -0.65 -7.97 18.46
CA HIS A 186 -0.55 -8.63 19.76
C HIS A 186 0.07 -7.72 20.86
N SER A 187 0.13 -6.40 20.65
CA SER A 187 0.57 -5.43 21.66
C SER A 187 -0.28 -5.51 22.94
N PRO A 188 0.30 -5.31 24.14
CA PRO A 188 -0.48 -5.20 25.38
C PRO A 188 -1.16 -3.83 25.55
N LEU A 189 -0.90 -2.86 24.68
CA LEU A 189 -1.46 -1.49 24.78
C LEU A 189 -2.93 -1.39 24.37
N TYR A 190 -3.50 -2.43 23.75
CA TYR A 190 -4.88 -2.49 23.27
C TYR A 190 -5.35 -3.94 23.13
N PRO A 191 -6.66 -4.21 23.05
CA PRO A 191 -7.17 -5.57 22.82
C PRO A 191 -6.64 -6.16 21.51
N LYS A 192 -6.33 -7.47 21.51
CA LYS A 192 -5.62 -8.15 20.42
C LYS A 192 -6.41 -8.21 19.12
N TYR A 193 -5.70 -8.32 18.00
CA TYR A 193 -6.26 -8.41 16.66
C TYR A 193 -5.99 -9.75 15.98
N GLY A 194 -7.03 -10.30 15.34
CA GLY A 194 -6.87 -11.19 14.19
C GLY A 194 -6.80 -10.40 12.88
N VAL A 195 -6.17 -10.96 11.85
CA VAL A 195 -5.98 -10.30 10.54
C VAL A 195 -7.31 -9.84 9.91
N ALA A 196 -8.36 -10.66 10.00
CA ALA A 196 -9.70 -10.32 9.50
C ALA A 196 -10.34 -9.16 10.28
N SER A 197 -10.14 -9.11 11.61
CA SER A 197 -10.62 -8.00 12.44
C SER A 197 -9.86 -6.70 12.14
N TYR A 198 -8.55 -6.77 11.88
CA TYR A 198 -7.77 -5.60 11.48
C TYR A 198 -8.25 -5.04 10.12
N ALA A 199 -8.52 -5.90 9.13
CA ALA A 199 -9.10 -5.48 7.86
C ALA A 199 -10.49 -4.85 8.04
N SER A 200 -11.36 -5.48 8.85
CA SER A 200 -12.71 -4.98 9.15
C SER A 200 -12.67 -3.64 9.89
N HIS A 201 -11.67 -3.42 10.74
CA HIS A 201 -11.46 -2.14 11.42
C HIS A 201 -11.05 -1.04 10.43
N LEU A 202 -10.06 -1.26 9.56
CA LEU A 202 -9.69 -0.30 8.50
C LEU A 202 -10.91 0.11 7.64
N GLU A 203 -11.74 -0.86 7.28
CA GLU A 203 -12.97 -0.66 6.52
C GLU A 203 -13.97 0.16 7.34
N THR A 204 -14.30 -0.25 8.56
CA THR A 204 -15.26 0.42 9.46
C THR A 204 -14.84 1.87 9.78
N THR A 205 -13.57 2.13 10.12
CA THR A 205 -13.05 3.50 10.35
C THR A 205 -13.26 4.38 9.12
N THR A 206 -13.04 3.83 7.93
CA THR A 206 -13.20 4.55 6.67
C THR A 206 -14.67 4.81 6.34
N GLN A 207 -15.56 3.84 6.59
CA GLN A 207 -17.01 4.05 6.46
C GLN A 207 -17.50 5.15 7.40
N ARG A 208 -17.02 5.15 8.66
CA ARG A 208 -17.33 6.19 9.64
C ARG A 208 -16.87 7.57 9.17
N LEU A 209 -15.62 7.72 8.72
CA LEU A 209 -15.15 9.00 8.15
C LEU A 209 -16.05 9.47 7.00
N LEU A 210 -16.38 8.58 6.07
CA LEU A 210 -17.18 8.92 4.88
C LEU A 210 -18.62 9.32 5.24
N SER A 211 -19.25 8.62 6.19
CA SER A 211 -20.61 8.95 6.64
C SER A 211 -20.65 10.19 7.54
N GLU A 212 -19.69 10.36 8.45
CA GLU A 212 -19.68 11.46 9.44
C GLU A 212 -19.30 12.81 8.80
N ILE A 213 -18.37 12.82 7.83
CA ILE A 213 -17.87 14.07 7.22
C ILE A 213 -18.59 14.42 5.91
N PHE A 214 -18.97 13.43 5.12
CA PHE A 214 -19.52 13.64 3.77
C PHE A 214 -20.95 13.09 3.58
N GLY A 215 -21.53 12.45 4.59
CA GLY A 215 -22.85 11.80 4.48
C GLY A 215 -22.89 10.55 3.58
N ILE A 216 -21.76 10.14 3.01
CA ILE A 216 -21.70 9.07 2.00
C ILE A 216 -21.96 7.71 2.66
N GLN A 217 -23.08 7.10 2.30
CA GLN A 217 -23.42 5.75 2.73
C GLN A 217 -22.60 4.70 1.96
N THR A 218 -21.99 3.78 2.69
CA THR A 218 -21.04 2.81 2.16
C THR A 218 -21.26 1.41 2.73
N TYR A 219 -20.72 0.41 2.04
CA TYR A 219 -20.76 -0.99 2.46
C TYR A 219 -19.39 -1.67 2.24
N VAL A 220 -19.26 -2.90 2.73
CA VAL A 220 -18.06 -3.74 2.53
C VAL A 220 -18.44 -4.96 1.71
N ALA A 221 -17.68 -5.27 0.66
CA ALA A 221 -17.89 -6.49 -0.12
C ALA A 221 -17.11 -7.66 0.52
N ARG A 222 -17.74 -8.83 0.66
CA ARG A 222 -17.16 -9.99 1.35
C ARG A 222 -15.84 -10.46 0.74
N ASP A 223 -15.83 -10.64 -0.58
CA ASP A 223 -14.71 -11.22 -1.33
C ASP A 223 -13.79 -10.15 -1.97
N GLU A 224 -14.08 -8.86 -1.76
CA GLU A 224 -13.35 -7.75 -2.39
C GLU A 224 -13.05 -6.60 -1.41
N PRO A 225 -11.94 -6.71 -0.65
CA PRO A 225 -11.59 -5.76 0.40
C PRO A 225 -11.54 -4.30 -0.03
N GLY A 226 -11.87 -3.42 0.92
CA GLY A 226 -12.05 -1.99 0.71
C GLY A 226 -13.50 -1.55 0.90
N VAL A 227 -13.71 -0.24 0.78
CA VAL A 227 -15.01 0.40 1.03
C VAL A 227 -15.67 0.77 -0.30
N TRP A 228 -16.98 0.54 -0.36
CA TRP A 228 -17.78 0.61 -1.58
C TRP A 228 -19.01 1.50 -1.40
N VAL A 229 -19.37 2.22 -2.45
CA VAL A 229 -20.65 2.91 -2.56
C VAL A 229 -21.59 2.05 -3.40
N ALA A 230 -22.82 1.86 -2.89
CA ALA A 230 -23.85 1.12 -3.60
C ALA A 230 -24.24 1.82 -4.92
N ALA A 231 -24.88 1.08 -5.81
CA ALA A 231 -25.46 1.64 -7.01
C ALA A 231 -26.97 1.81 -6.83
N SER A 232 -27.46 3.03 -7.02
CA SER A 232 -28.90 3.30 -7.10
C SER A 232 -29.51 2.78 -8.41
N SER A 233 -28.74 2.78 -9.50
CA SER A 233 -29.21 2.37 -10.84
C SER A 233 -28.10 1.84 -11.78
N GLY A 234 -26.92 1.48 -11.25
CA GLY A 234 -25.74 1.16 -12.06
C GLY A 234 -24.79 0.14 -11.42
N GLN A 235 -23.49 0.36 -11.55
CA GLN A 235 -22.46 -0.53 -11.02
C GLN A 235 -21.94 -0.06 -9.65
N PRO A 236 -21.60 -0.98 -8.71
CA PRO A 236 -21.02 -0.61 -7.43
C PRO A 236 -19.64 0.02 -7.62
N ARG A 237 -19.33 1.02 -6.81
CA ARG A 237 -18.13 1.85 -6.97
C ARG A 237 -17.21 1.74 -5.76
N LYS A 238 -15.94 1.38 -5.95
CA LYS A 238 -14.95 1.37 -4.88
C LYS A 238 -14.48 2.79 -4.58
N ILE A 239 -14.65 3.24 -3.33
CA ILE A 239 -14.19 4.57 -2.86
C ILE A 239 -12.90 4.47 -2.03
N ALA A 240 -12.61 3.30 -1.44
CA ALA A 240 -11.33 3.05 -0.78
C ALA A 240 -10.79 1.65 -1.08
N ALA A 241 -9.50 1.56 -1.40
CA ALA A 241 -8.79 0.30 -1.65
C ALA A 241 -8.02 -0.16 -0.41
N LEU A 242 -8.28 -1.38 0.06
CA LEU A 242 -7.55 -2.01 1.17
C LEU A 242 -6.50 -2.97 0.64
N GLY A 243 -5.26 -2.84 1.12
CA GLY A 243 -4.15 -3.71 0.78
C GLY A 243 -3.14 -3.78 1.91
N VAL A 244 -3.31 -4.76 2.80
CA VAL A 244 -2.46 -4.95 3.99
C VAL A 244 -1.38 -6.01 3.78
N HIS A 245 -0.32 -5.91 4.58
CA HIS A 245 0.69 -6.93 4.78
C HIS A 245 1.02 -7.03 6.29
N HIS A 246 1.53 -8.16 6.76
CA HIS A 246 2.00 -8.27 8.15
C HIS A 246 3.13 -9.31 8.27
N ARG A 247 4.00 -9.15 9.27
CA ARG A 247 5.05 -10.11 9.63
C ARG A 247 5.21 -10.12 11.15
N ARG A 248 5.21 -11.32 11.76
CA ARG A 248 5.24 -11.47 13.25
C ARG A 248 4.18 -10.59 13.95
N TYR A 249 2.97 -10.55 13.41
CA TYR A 249 1.84 -9.71 13.87
C TYR A 249 2.03 -8.19 13.74
N VAL A 250 3.17 -7.71 13.24
CA VAL A 250 3.41 -6.29 12.92
C VAL A 250 2.90 -5.98 11.51
N THR A 251 1.94 -5.08 11.40
CA THR A 251 1.31 -4.68 10.14
C THR A 251 2.22 -3.82 9.26
N ALA A 252 1.81 -3.68 8.01
CA ALA A 252 2.35 -2.79 7.00
C ALA A 252 1.23 -2.47 6.01
N LEU A 253 1.34 -1.32 5.37
CA LEU A 253 0.39 -0.77 4.41
C LEU A 253 -0.96 -0.53 5.12
N GLY A 254 -2.08 -0.56 4.39
CA GLY A 254 -3.37 -0.21 4.98
C GLY A 254 -4.44 0.04 3.93
N ILE A 255 -5.00 1.24 3.97
CA ILE A 255 -6.13 1.67 3.13
C ILE A 255 -5.80 2.97 2.39
N ALA A 256 -6.34 3.14 1.20
CA ALA A 256 -6.21 4.36 0.42
C ALA A 256 -7.60 4.85 0.01
N VAL A 257 -7.96 6.08 0.38
CA VAL A 257 -9.29 6.66 0.24
C VAL A 257 -9.28 7.73 -0.86
N ASN A 258 -10.16 7.57 -1.85
CA ASN A 258 -10.29 8.49 -2.97
C ASN A 258 -11.10 9.71 -2.55
N ILE A 259 -10.48 10.89 -2.46
CA ILE A 259 -11.13 12.14 -2.04
C ILE A 259 -11.43 13.02 -3.26
N ASP A 260 -10.40 13.61 -3.87
CA ASP A 260 -10.49 14.51 -5.04
C ASP A 260 -9.84 13.91 -6.30
N ILE A 261 -9.41 12.64 -6.24
CA ILE A 261 -8.79 11.95 -7.36
C ILE A 261 -9.78 11.79 -8.54
N PRO A 262 -9.37 12.06 -9.79
CA PRO A 262 -10.18 11.80 -10.98
C PRO A 262 -10.53 10.31 -11.14
N VAL A 263 -11.81 10.04 -11.39
CA VAL A 263 -12.37 8.68 -11.55
C VAL A 263 -13.18 8.51 -12.84
N THR A 264 -13.38 9.59 -13.59
CA THR A 264 -14.10 9.65 -14.87
C THR A 264 -13.25 10.33 -15.94
N GLY A 265 -13.62 10.17 -17.22
CA GLY A 265 -12.89 10.76 -18.34
C GLY A 265 -11.87 9.80 -18.97
N SER A 266 -11.05 10.33 -19.89
CA SER A 266 -10.07 9.56 -20.67
C SER A 266 -8.85 9.15 -19.83
N GLU A 267 -8.07 8.19 -20.33
CA GLU A 267 -6.80 7.76 -19.71
C GLU A 267 -5.79 8.89 -19.48
N THR A 268 -5.92 10.03 -20.16
CA THR A 268 -5.08 11.22 -19.96
C THR A 268 -5.29 11.84 -18.57
N VAL A 269 -6.51 11.78 -18.03
CA VAL A 269 -6.89 12.34 -16.72
C VAL A 269 -7.25 11.28 -15.67
N ASN A 270 -7.80 10.16 -16.11
CA ASN A 270 -8.30 9.08 -15.26
C ASN A 270 -7.26 7.94 -15.14
N PRO A 271 -6.57 7.79 -14.01
CA PRO A 271 -5.58 6.71 -13.84
C PRO A 271 -6.23 5.31 -13.84
N TRP A 272 -7.48 5.20 -13.41
CA TRP A 272 -8.22 3.94 -13.32
C TRP A 272 -8.61 3.36 -14.68
N ALA A 273 -8.64 4.19 -15.73
CA ALA A 273 -8.93 3.75 -17.10
C ALA A 273 -7.76 3.03 -17.79
N ARG A 274 -6.55 3.06 -17.22
CA ARG A 274 -5.31 2.55 -17.85
C ARG A 274 -5.06 1.06 -17.66
N PHE A 275 -5.76 0.44 -16.71
CA PHE A 275 -5.72 -0.98 -16.41
C PHE A 275 -7.14 -1.47 -16.17
N VAL A 276 -7.37 -2.78 -16.31
CA VAL A 276 -8.57 -3.39 -15.72
C VAL A 276 -8.26 -3.61 -14.24
N PRO A 277 -8.94 -2.96 -13.29
CA PRO A 277 -8.74 -3.28 -11.88
C PRO A 277 -9.36 -4.66 -11.65
N CYS A 278 -8.51 -5.68 -11.58
CA CYS A 278 -8.96 -7.07 -11.67
C CYS A 278 -9.97 -7.43 -10.56
N GLY A 279 -11.13 -7.95 -10.97
CA GLY A 279 -12.31 -8.19 -10.13
C GLY A 279 -13.47 -7.22 -10.41
N LEU A 280 -13.25 -6.14 -11.17
CA LEU A 280 -14.28 -5.15 -11.50
C LEU A 280 -15.09 -5.44 -12.78
N ASP A 281 -15.31 -6.70 -13.16
CA ASP A 281 -16.33 -7.00 -14.17
C ASP A 281 -17.70 -6.55 -13.63
N GLY A 282 -18.28 -5.53 -14.27
CA GLY A 282 -19.49 -4.87 -13.80
C GLY A 282 -19.30 -3.95 -12.58
N LYS A 283 -18.11 -3.40 -12.33
CA LYS A 283 -17.83 -2.52 -11.18
C LYS A 283 -16.91 -1.35 -11.56
N LEU A 284 -16.93 -0.29 -10.74
CA LEU A 284 -16.24 0.96 -11.02
C LEU A 284 -15.43 1.45 -9.81
N VAL A 285 -14.72 2.57 -9.99
CA VAL A 285 -14.05 3.32 -8.93
C VAL A 285 -14.75 4.68 -8.78
N THR A 286 -14.80 5.22 -7.56
CA THR A 286 -15.32 6.57 -7.29
C THR A 286 -14.44 7.30 -6.27
N SER A 287 -14.74 8.59 -6.05
CA SER A 287 -14.10 9.49 -5.10
C SER A 287 -15.15 10.30 -4.36
N VAL A 288 -14.80 10.91 -3.21
CA VAL A 288 -15.71 11.81 -2.48
C VAL A 288 -16.28 12.89 -3.41
N ALA A 289 -15.43 13.54 -4.21
CA ALA A 289 -15.84 14.54 -5.21
C ALA A 289 -16.91 14.06 -6.20
N ALA A 290 -16.80 12.80 -6.64
CA ALA A 290 -17.77 12.22 -7.58
C ALA A 290 -19.11 11.88 -6.91
N GLU A 291 -19.14 11.58 -5.60
CA GLU A 291 -20.37 11.22 -4.89
C GLU A 291 -21.09 12.43 -4.24
N VAL A 292 -20.37 13.45 -3.74
CA VAL A 292 -20.99 14.66 -3.15
C VAL A 292 -21.31 15.75 -4.18
N GLY A 293 -20.78 15.61 -5.40
CA GLY A 293 -20.88 16.61 -6.45
C GLY A 293 -19.65 17.54 -6.47
N ASN A 294 -19.38 18.09 -7.66
CA ASN A 294 -18.14 18.81 -7.96
C ASN A 294 -18.22 20.31 -7.57
N ASP A 295 -18.80 20.60 -6.40
CA ASP A 295 -18.87 21.98 -5.87
C ASP A 295 -17.48 22.41 -5.36
N SER A 296 -16.72 22.99 -6.28
CA SER A 296 -15.38 23.50 -6.02
C SER A 296 -15.32 24.58 -4.94
N SER A 297 -16.44 25.12 -4.44
CA SER A 297 -16.42 26.05 -3.29
C SER A 297 -16.01 25.35 -1.99
N ILE A 298 -16.33 24.06 -1.86
CA ILE A 298 -15.94 23.21 -0.73
C ILE A 298 -14.47 22.85 -0.86
N GLY A 299 -13.66 23.27 0.11
CA GLY A 299 -12.23 22.92 0.20
C GLY A 299 -12.01 21.72 1.11
N TRP A 300 -11.11 20.80 0.73
CA TRP A 300 -10.67 19.71 1.60
C TRP A 300 -9.20 19.81 1.96
N ASN A 301 -8.89 19.66 3.25
CA ASN A 301 -7.54 19.43 3.72
C ASN A 301 -7.34 17.93 4.01
N LEU A 302 -6.45 17.31 3.24
CA LEU A 302 -6.17 15.88 3.34
C LEU A 302 -5.44 15.52 4.65
N GLU A 303 -4.70 16.45 5.26
CA GLU A 303 -4.08 16.26 6.57
C GLU A 303 -5.12 16.24 7.69
N ASP A 304 -6.08 17.18 7.68
CA ASP A 304 -7.17 17.23 8.66
C ASP A 304 -8.08 15.99 8.56
N LEU A 305 -8.38 15.54 7.34
CA LEU A 305 -9.13 14.30 7.10
C LEU A 305 -8.36 13.06 7.60
N ALA A 306 -7.04 13.01 7.40
CA ALA A 306 -6.21 11.95 7.97
C ALA A 306 -6.17 12.00 9.50
N GLY A 307 -6.15 13.19 10.10
CA GLY A 307 -6.27 13.40 11.54
C GLY A 307 -7.61 12.94 12.10
N ARG A 308 -8.73 13.22 11.42
CA ARG A 308 -10.05 12.69 11.82
C ARG A 308 -10.09 11.17 11.70
N TRP A 309 -9.53 10.60 10.63
CA TRP A 309 -9.42 9.14 10.48
C TRP A 309 -8.57 8.53 11.60
N ALA A 310 -7.48 9.17 12.02
CA ALA A 310 -6.63 8.72 13.13
C ALA A 310 -7.41 8.60 14.46
N ILE A 311 -8.25 9.59 14.77
CA ILE A 311 -9.12 9.58 15.96
C ILE A 311 -10.11 8.41 15.88
N LEU A 312 -10.81 8.27 14.75
CA LEU A 312 -11.75 7.17 14.51
C LEU A 312 -11.08 5.79 14.56
N PHE A 313 -9.81 5.69 14.18
CA PHE A 313 -9.01 4.47 14.27
C PHE A 313 -8.56 4.18 15.70
N GLU A 314 -8.20 5.18 16.50
CA GLU A 314 -7.89 4.96 17.92
C GLU A 314 -9.12 4.52 18.72
N GLU A 315 -10.30 5.09 18.44
CA GLU A 315 -11.56 4.66 19.06
C GLU A 315 -11.79 3.14 18.86
N GLY A 316 -11.61 2.62 17.64
CA GLY A 316 -11.68 1.17 17.37
C GLY A 316 -10.44 0.39 17.81
N LEU A 317 -9.28 1.04 17.98
CA LEU A 317 -8.12 0.42 18.60
C LEU A 317 -8.42 0.05 20.06
N LEU A 318 -9.06 0.96 20.79
CA LEU A 318 -9.36 0.84 22.23
C LEU A 318 -10.68 0.09 22.53
N ASP A 319 -11.70 0.21 21.68
CA ASP A 319 -13.00 -0.46 21.84
C ASP A 319 -13.28 -1.46 20.71
N GLU A 320 -13.34 -2.75 21.04
CA GLU A 320 -13.57 -3.82 20.06
C GLU A 320 -14.92 -3.70 19.34
N ARG A 321 -15.92 -3.10 19.98
CA ARG A 321 -17.27 -2.89 19.41
C ARG A 321 -17.24 -1.92 18.24
N MET A 322 -16.26 -1.02 18.21
CA MET A 322 -16.06 -0.02 17.15
C MET A 322 -15.24 -0.56 15.95
N ARG A 323 -14.70 -1.80 16.04
CA ARG A 323 -13.92 -2.45 14.97
C ARG A 323 -14.78 -3.15 13.92
N ASN A 324 -15.94 -3.65 14.34
CA ASN A 324 -16.86 -4.43 13.52
C ASN A 324 -18.17 -3.64 13.43
N GLY A 325 -18.43 -2.96 12.32
CA GLY A 325 -19.60 -2.07 12.16
C GLY A 325 -20.95 -2.78 12.37
N GLY A 326 -21.45 -2.80 13.61
CA GLY A 326 -22.79 -3.24 14.03
C GLY A 326 -23.09 -4.74 13.94
N ASN A 327 -22.61 -5.42 12.89
CA ASN A 327 -22.94 -6.82 12.59
C ASN A 327 -21.71 -7.74 12.77
N GLY A 328 -21.86 -8.78 13.59
CA GLY A 328 -20.79 -9.69 14.02
C GLY A 328 -20.28 -10.70 12.98
N ASP A 329 -20.14 -10.32 11.71
CA ASP A 329 -19.78 -11.24 10.61
C ASP A 329 -18.26 -11.33 10.34
N ALA A 330 -17.42 -10.93 11.30
CA ALA A 330 -15.96 -10.93 11.15
C ALA A 330 -15.35 -12.34 11.09
N GLU A 331 -15.97 -13.35 11.73
CA GLU A 331 -15.47 -14.74 11.73
C GLU A 331 -15.69 -15.47 10.38
N SER A 332 -16.70 -15.09 9.58
CA SER A 332 -17.03 -15.80 8.34
C SER A 332 -16.03 -15.61 7.20
N ARG A 333 -15.07 -14.68 7.38
CA ARG A 333 -13.96 -14.38 6.47
C ARG A 333 -12.75 -15.31 6.66
N LEU A 334 -12.63 -16.03 7.77
CA LEU A 334 -11.46 -16.87 8.11
C LEU A 334 -11.53 -18.32 7.59
N ARG A 335 -12.61 -18.74 6.91
CA ARG A 335 -12.85 -20.14 6.50
C ARG A 335 -12.43 -20.47 5.06
N ARG A 336 -11.53 -19.72 4.42
CA ARG A 336 -10.98 -19.99 3.08
C ARG A 336 -9.51 -19.57 2.98
#